data_AF-A0A7G8VCQ2-F1
#
_entry.id   AF-A0A7G8VCQ2-F1
#
_cell.length_a   1.000
_cell.length_b   1.000
_cell.length_c   1.000
_cell.angle_alpha   90.00
_cell.angle_beta   90.00
_cell.angle_gamma   90.00
#
_symmetry.space_group_name_H-M   'P 1'
#
loop_
_entity.id
_entity.type
_entity.pdbx_description
1 polymer ?
#
loop_
_entity_poly.entity_id
_entity_poly.type
_entity_poly.pdbx_seq_one_letter_code
_entity_poly.pdbx_strand_id
1 'polypeptide(L)'
;MPSNRKAFLDMLAVSEGTRTSPATVNDGYDVIVTGVDGKSEVFTDYSTHPFANGRPSKVINSRGLTSNASGRYQFMLKDWAHYKAQLGLPDFGPDSQDLWALQLIRERGALPLIDAGSFDLAVARVRNLWASLPGAGYGQPEHCIDRLRAAYQAAGGMLA
;
A
#
# COMPACT_ATOMS: atom_id res chain seq x y z
N MET A 1 -12.72 4.58 -19.17
CA MET A 1 -12.76 4.97 -17.74
C MET A 1 -11.89 3.99 -16.96
N PRO A 2 -11.04 4.45 -16.02
CA PRO A 2 -10.35 3.55 -15.10
C PRO A 2 -11.39 2.74 -14.31
N SER A 3 -11.09 1.49 -13.97
CA SER A 3 -11.96 0.72 -13.07
C SER A 3 -11.89 1.31 -11.66
N ASN A 4 -12.99 1.24 -10.90
CA ASN A 4 -13.02 1.65 -9.50
C ASN A 4 -11.94 0.96 -8.66
N ARG A 5 -11.57 -0.27 -9.00
CA ARG A 5 -10.45 -1.00 -8.37
C ARG A 5 -9.12 -0.31 -8.59
N LYS A 6 -8.80 0.09 -9.84
CA LYS A 6 -7.56 0.83 -10.14
C LYS A 6 -7.53 2.17 -9.39
N ALA A 7 -8.64 2.91 -9.40
CA ALA A 7 -8.74 4.17 -8.67
C ALA A 7 -8.55 3.99 -7.15
N PHE A 8 -9.05 2.88 -6.59
CA PHE A 8 -8.85 2.55 -5.18
C PHE A 8 -7.38 2.24 -4.87
N LEU A 9 -6.70 1.47 -5.71
CA LEU A 9 -5.27 1.22 -5.59
C LEU A 9 -4.43 2.51 -5.71
N ASP A 10 -4.77 3.38 -6.67
CA ASP A 10 -4.13 4.68 -6.83
C ASP A 10 -4.30 5.57 -5.58
N MET A 11 -5.49 5.52 -4.95
CA MET A 11 -5.76 6.19 -3.67
C MET A 11 -4.90 5.60 -2.54
N LEU A 12 -4.77 4.28 -2.43
CA LEU A 12 -3.91 3.64 -1.42
C LEU A 12 -2.46 4.08 -1.55
N ALA A 13 -1.94 4.19 -2.78
CA ALA A 13 -0.58 4.67 -3.03
C ALA A 13 -0.36 6.13 -2.58
N VAL A 14 -1.39 6.96 -2.69
CA VAL A 14 -1.37 8.33 -2.15
C VAL A 14 -1.45 8.31 -0.62
N SER A 15 -2.29 7.44 -0.05
CA SER A 15 -2.48 7.31 1.40
C SER A 15 -1.18 6.85 2.09
N GLU A 16 -0.50 5.86 1.53
CA GLU A 16 0.78 5.36 2.04
C GLU A 16 1.97 6.30 1.72
N GLY A 17 1.72 7.43 1.01
CA GLY A 17 2.73 8.41 0.64
C GLY A 17 3.75 7.92 -0.39
N THR A 18 3.54 6.74 -0.97
CA THR A 18 4.49 6.09 -1.89
C THR A 18 4.46 6.76 -3.25
N ARG A 19 3.26 7.03 -3.79
CA ARG A 19 3.10 7.72 -5.09
C ARG A 19 3.58 9.16 -5.06
N THR A 20 3.54 9.80 -3.89
CA THR A 20 3.99 11.19 -3.70
C THR A 20 5.43 11.30 -3.21
N SER A 21 6.13 10.16 -3.05
CA SER A 21 7.53 10.16 -2.65
C SER A 21 8.38 10.88 -3.70
N PRO A 22 9.26 11.82 -3.33
CA PRO A 22 10.13 12.48 -4.29
C PRO A 22 11.20 11.55 -4.85
N ALA A 23 11.42 10.39 -4.23
CA ALA A 23 12.41 9.41 -4.65
C ALA A 23 11.87 8.37 -5.64
N THR A 24 10.54 8.20 -5.74
CA THR A 24 9.97 7.18 -6.64
C THR A 24 10.22 7.53 -8.09
N VAL A 25 10.60 6.52 -8.87
CA VAL A 25 10.65 6.60 -10.34
C VAL A 25 9.65 5.65 -11.00
N ASN A 26 8.82 4.98 -10.18
CA ASN A 26 7.85 4.00 -10.62
C ASN A 26 6.54 4.08 -9.82
N ASP A 27 5.91 5.26 -9.76
CA ASP A 27 4.57 5.48 -9.19
C ASP A 27 4.33 4.91 -7.77
N GLY A 28 5.40 4.82 -6.97
CA GLY A 28 5.41 4.29 -5.61
C GLY A 28 5.77 2.80 -5.47
N TYR A 29 5.82 2.03 -6.56
CA TYR A 29 6.09 0.58 -6.54
C TYR A 29 7.49 0.21 -6.05
N ASP A 30 8.42 1.15 -6.04
CA ASP A 30 9.81 1.01 -5.61
C ASP A 30 10.06 1.51 -4.18
N VAL A 31 9.08 2.13 -3.51
CA VAL A 31 9.32 2.87 -2.27
C VAL A 31 9.56 1.94 -1.08
N ILE A 32 10.63 2.20 -0.35
CA ILE A 32 10.89 1.62 0.97
C ILE A 32 10.49 2.63 2.04
N VAL A 33 9.90 2.14 3.14
CA VAL A 33 9.56 2.95 4.31
C VAL A 33 10.71 3.88 4.73
N THR A 34 10.38 5.13 5.04
CA THR A 34 11.38 6.11 5.50
C THR A 34 11.74 5.84 6.96
N GLY A 35 13.03 5.78 7.26
CA GLY A 35 13.53 5.57 8.62
C GLY A 35 13.56 6.85 9.43
N VAL A 36 14.02 6.76 10.68
CA VAL A 36 14.28 7.93 11.55
C VAL A 36 15.29 8.92 10.99
N ASP A 37 16.09 8.51 10.01
CA ASP A 37 17.04 9.35 9.30
C ASP A 37 16.38 10.30 8.30
N GLY A 38 15.08 10.14 8.03
CA GLY A 38 14.33 10.94 7.07
C GLY A 38 14.72 10.72 5.61
N LYS A 39 15.54 9.70 5.32
CA LYS A 39 16.02 9.45 3.96
C LYS A 39 15.02 8.58 3.21
N SER A 40 14.37 9.19 2.22
CA SER A 40 13.58 8.47 1.23
C SER A 40 14.47 7.46 0.50
N GLU A 41 13.92 6.29 0.23
CA GLU A 41 14.66 5.21 -0.38
C GLU A 41 13.77 4.42 -1.33
N VAL A 42 14.36 3.96 -2.43
CA VAL A 42 13.74 3.09 -3.41
C VAL A 42 14.59 1.86 -3.68
N PHE A 43 13.96 0.76 -4.09
CA PHE A 43 14.66 -0.41 -4.62
C PHE A 43 14.54 -0.49 -6.14
N THR A 44 15.52 -1.10 -6.78
CA THR A 44 15.58 -1.22 -8.25
C THR A 44 15.45 -2.66 -8.75
N ASP A 45 15.58 -3.65 -7.87
CA ASP A 45 15.39 -5.06 -8.18
C ASP A 45 14.03 -5.54 -7.66
N TYR A 46 13.15 -5.88 -8.59
CA TYR A 46 11.80 -6.36 -8.30
C TYR A 46 11.73 -7.88 -8.17
N SER A 47 12.82 -8.63 -8.34
CA SER A 47 12.79 -10.11 -8.32
C SER A 47 12.18 -10.71 -7.04
N THR A 48 12.22 -9.97 -5.94
CA THR A 48 11.62 -10.35 -4.66
C THR A 48 11.41 -9.10 -3.78
N HIS A 49 10.74 -9.27 -2.64
CA HIS A 49 10.64 -8.20 -1.64
C HIS A 49 12.05 -7.73 -1.23
N PRO A 50 12.35 -6.43 -1.16
CA PRO A 50 13.74 -5.91 -1.03
C PRO A 50 14.44 -6.28 0.28
N PHE A 51 13.70 -6.82 1.25
CA PHE A 51 14.23 -7.35 2.52
C PHE A 51 14.32 -8.88 2.59
N ALA A 52 13.91 -9.60 1.54
CA ALA A 52 13.86 -11.08 1.55
C ALA A 52 15.25 -11.74 1.62
N ASN A 53 16.30 -11.04 1.18
CA ASN A 53 17.67 -11.57 1.12
C ASN A 53 18.51 -11.13 2.34
N GLY A 54 17.90 -11.02 3.52
CA GLY A 54 18.62 -10.77 4.78
C GLY A 54 18.99 -9.32 5.05
N ARG A 55 18.44 -8.37 4.29
CA ARG A 55 18.60 -6.94 4.57
C ARG A 55 17.93 -6.59 5.92
N PRO A 56 18.60 -5.83 6.81
CA PRO A 56 18.01 -5.45 8.09
C PRO A 56 16.89 -4.42 7.91
N SER A 57 15.83 -4.51 8.73
CA SER A 57 14.70 -3.56 8.75
C SER A 57 15.15 -2.16 9.18
N LYS A 58 14.47 -1.12 8.69
CA LYS A 58 14.77 0.27 9.03
C LYS A 58 14.19 0.64 10.39
N VAL A 59 14.94 1.36 11.21
CA VAL A 59 14.43 1.94 12.47
C VAL A 59 13.52 3.12 12.11
N ILE A 60 12.30 3.13 12.63
CA ILE A 60 11.25 4.12 12.31
C ILE A 60 10.83 5.00 13.49
N ASN A 61 11.35 4.76 14.71
CA ASN A 61 11.21 5.69 15.82
C ASN A 61 12.41 5.63 16.79
N SER A 62 12.51 6.61 17.68
CA SER A 62 13.56 6.70 18.71
C SER A 62 13.51 5.59 19.76
N ARG A 63 12.44 4.77 19.78
CA ARG A 63 12.26 3.62 20.68
C ARG A 63 12.75 2.30 20.08
N GLY A 64 13.35 2.33 18.89
CA GLY A 64 13.90 1.14 18.24
C GLY A 64 12.86 0.30 17.48
N LEU A 65 11.65 0.81 17.24
CA LEU A 65 10.69 0.13 16.37
C LEU A 65 11.28 0.06 14.96
N THR A 66 11.15 -1.10 14.31
CA THR A 66 11.65 -1.33 12.96
C THR A 66 10.53 -1.65 11.98
N SER A 67 10.68 -1.25 10.72
CA SER A 67 9.81 -1.63 9.61
C SER A 67 10.63 -2.01 8.38
N ASN A 68 10.07 -2.92 7.58
CA ASN A 68 10.56 -3.30 6.26
C ASN A 68 9.49 -3.10 5.18
N ALA A 69 8.48 -2.29 5.49
CA ALA A 69 7.39 -2.00 4.57
C ALA A 69 7.93 -1.45 3.24
N SER A 70 7.49 -2.07 2.15
CA SER A 70 8.04 -1.81 0.81
C SER A 70 6.96 -1.85 -0.26
N GLY A 71 7.23 -1.17 -1.36
CA GLY A 71 6.36 -1.11 -2.52
C GLY A 71 5.21 -0.12 -2.35
N ARG A 72 4.37 -0.04 -3.38
CA ARG A 72 3.31 0.97 -3.54
C ARG A 72 2.30 0.94 -2.41
N TYR A 73 2.08 -0.25 -1.86
CA TYR A 73 1.11 -0.51 -0.79
C TYR A 73 1.78 -0.87 0.55
N GLN A 74 3.08 -0.60 0.69
CA GLN A 74 3.85 -0.76 1.93
C GLN A 74 3.71 -2.15 2.57
N PHE A 75 3.86 -3.21 1.75
CA PHE A 75 3.78 -4.59 2.23
C PHE A 75 4.92 -4.96 3.17
N MET A 76 4.60 -5.78 4.17
CA MET A 76 5.59 -6.26 5.15
C MET A 76 6.24 -7.56 4.68
N LEU A 77 7.55 -7.70 4.91
CA LEU A 77 8.32 -8.90 4.55
C LEU A 77 7.71 -10.19 5.12
N LYS A 78 7.18 -10.13 6.35
CA LYS A 78 6.65 -11.30 7.07
C LYS A 78 5.54 -12.02 6.31
N ASP A 79 4.79 -11.29 5.49
CA ASP A 79 3.63 -11.80 4.75
C ASP A 79 4.00 -12.22 3.31
N TRP A 80 5.20 -11.85 2.85
CA TRP A 80 5.63 -12.04 1.46
C TRP A 80 5.60 -13.51 1.03
N ALA A 81 6.21 -14.40 1.81
CA ALA A 81 6.28 -15.82 1.45
C ALA A 81 4.89 -16.46 1.31
N HIS A 82 3.95 -16.06 2.17
CA HIS A 82 2.57 -16.56 2.14
C HIS A 82 1.84 -16.13 0.87
N TYR A 83 1.79 -14.82 0.58
CA TYR A 83 1.07 -14.32 -0.58
C TYR A 83 1.75 -14.64 -1.91
N LYS A 84 3.09 -14.70 -1.94
CA LYS A 84 3.85 -15.18 -3.10
C LYS A 84 3.40 -16.59 -3.48
N ALA A 85 3.34 -17.50 -2.51
CA ALA A 85 2.92 -18.88 -2.76
C ALA A 85 1.42 -18.98 -3.09
N GLN A 86 0.56 -18.30 -2.33
CA GLN A 86 -0.89 -18.35 -2.51
C GLN A 86 -1.34 -17.85 -3.88
N LEU A 87 -0.71 -16.79 -4.39
CA LEU A 87 -1.09 -16.14 -5.64
C LEU A 87 -0.18 -16.53 -6.82
N GLY A 88 0.86 -17.33 -6.60
CA GLY A 88 1.83 -17.69 -7.63
C GLY A 88 2.59 -16.48 -8.17
N LEU A 89 2.94 -15.51 -7.30
CA LEU A 89 3.60 -14.27 -7.72
C LEU A 89 5.03 -14.58 -8.19
N PRO A 90 5.40 -14.22 -9.43
CA PRO A 90 6.73 -14.49 -9.95
C PRO A 90 7.81 -13.62 -9.30
N ASP A 91 7.43 -12.42 -8.86
CA ASP A 91 8.32 -11.35 -8.42
C ASP A 91 7.58 -10.39 -7.46
N PHE A 92 8.22 -9.31 -7.07
CA PHE A 92 7.64 -8.19 -6.31
C PHE A 92 7.41 -6.95 -7.20
N GLY A 93 7.21 -7.15 -8.51
CA GLY A 93 6.93 -6.13 -9.52
C GLY A 93 5.56 -5.45 -9.35
N PRO A 94 5.26 -4.41 -10.16
CA PRO A 94 3.99 -3.68 -10.09
C PRO A 94 2.74 -4.57 -10.14
N ASP A 95 2.68 -5.48 -11.11
CA ASP A 95 1.54 -6.39 -11.28
C ASP A 95 1.39 -7.34 -10.08
N SER A 96 2.50 -7.87 -9.56
CA SER A 96 2.50 -8.72 -8.37
C SER A 96 2.04 -7.97 -7.11
N GLN A 97 2.46 -6.71 -6.96
CA GLN A 97 2.01 -5.86 -5.86
C GLN A 97 0.51 -5.52 -5.97
N ASP A 98 0.01 -5.23 -7.17
CA ASP A 98 -1.42 -4.97 -7.41
C ASP A 98 -2.29 -6.19 -7.11
N LEU A 99 -1.87 -7.37 -7.60
CA LEU A 99 -2.55 -8.63 -7.33
C LEU A 99 -2.61 -8.93 -5.84
N TRP A 100 -1.50 -8.68 -5.13
CA TRP A 100 -1.46 -8.83 -3.67
C TRP A 100 -2.42 -7.84 -2.98
N ALA A 101 -2.39 -6.55 -3.34
CA ALA A 101 -3.29 -5.56 -2.75
C ALA A 101 -4.77 -5.93 -2.97
N LEU A 102 -5.12 -6.32 -4.19
CA LEU A 102 -6.48 -6.76 -4.53
C LEU A 102 -6.88 -8.03 -3.78
N GLN A 103 -5.95 -8.95 -3.51
CA GLN A 103 -6.21 -10.12 -2.69
C GLN A 103 -6.50 -9.75 -1.23
N LEU A 104 -5.74 -8.83 -0.64
CA LEU A 104 -6.03 -8.35 0.72
C LEU A 104 -7.40 -7.67 0.81
N ILE A 105 -7.75 -6.85 -0.19
CA ILE A 105 -9.07 -6.20 -0.30
C ILE A 105 -10.18 -7.25 -0.44
N ARG A 106 -9.94 -8.32 -1.22
CA ARG A 106 -10.87 -9.45 -1.36
C ARG A 106 -11.09 -10.17 -0.03
N GLU A 107 -10.03 -10.44 0.72
CA GLU A 107 -10.09 -11.11 2.03
C GLU A 107 -10.83 -10.28 3.09
N ARG A 108 -11.02 -8.99 2.86
CA ARG A 108 -11.88 -8.12 3.69
C ARG A 108 -13.30 -7.96 3.12
N GLY A 109 -13.60 -8.56 1.97
CA GLY A 109 -14.89 -8.44 1.31
C GLY A 109 -15.18 -7.03 0.80
N ALA A 110 -14.14 -6.26 0.49
CA ALA A 110 -14.27 -4.86 0.05
C ALA A 110 -14.34 -4.71 -1.48
N LEU A 111 -13.98 -5.72 -2.27
CA LEU A 111 -14.06 -5.64 -3.74
C LEU A 111 -15.46 -5.28 -4.24
N PRO A 112 -16.56 -5.92 -3.80
CA PRO A 112 -17.90 -5.54 -4.26
C PRO A 112 -18.29 -4.12 -3.88
N LEU A 113 -17.82 -3.63 -2.73
CA LEU A 113 -18.06 -2.25 -2.27
C LEU A 113 -17.35 -1.25 -3.19
N ILE A 114 -16.10 -1.54 -3.55
CA ILE A 114 -15.33 -0.72 -4.49
C ILE A 114 -15.99 -0.72 -5.87
N ASP A 115 -16.38 -1.89 -6.36
CA ASP A 115 -17.03 -2.02 -7.66
C ASP A 115 -18.35 -1.24 -7.71
N ALA A 116 -19.10 -1.23 -6.62
CA ALA A 116 -20.34 -0.47 -6.47
C ALA A 116 -20.14 1.04 -6.22
N GLY A 117 -18.91 1.53 -6.05
CA GLY A 117 -18.64 2.94 -5.72
C GLY A 117 -18.93 3.29 -4.25
N SER A 118 -19.15 2.29 -3.39
CA SER A 118 -19.31 2.43 -1.93
C SER A 118 -17.96 2.69 -1.24
N PHE A 119 -17.30 3.80 -1.59
CA PHE A 119 -15.91 4.10 -1.23
C PHE A 119 -15.67 4.11 0.28
N ASP A 120 -16.44 4.89 1.03
CA ASP A 120 -16.25 5.05 2.47
C ASP A 120 -16.37 3.71 3.22
N LEU A 121 -17.34 2.87 2.82
CA LEU A 121 -17.50 1.52 3.37
C LEU A 121 -16.33 0.60 3.00
N ALA A 122 -15.82 0.71 1.77
CA ALA A 122 -14.64 -0.04 1.35
C ALA A 122 -13.40 0.35 2.17
N VAL A 123 -13.16 1.65 2.38
CA VAL A 123 -12.05 2.15 3.22
C VAL A 123 -12.19 1.65 4.66
N ALA A 124 -13.39 1.79 5.25
CA ALA A 124 -13.65 1.30 6.61
C ALA A 124 -13.38 -0.20 6.75
N ARG A 125 -13.64 -0.98 5.69
CA ARG A 125 -13.45 -2.43 5.67
C ARG A 125 -11.98 -2.86 5.58
N VAL A 126 -11.12 -2.02 5.02
CA VAL A 126 -9.69 -2.34 4.82
C VAL A 126 -8.74 -1.55 5.70
N ARG A 127 -9.25 -0.65 6.56
CA ARG A 127 -8.43 0.22 7.44
C ARG A 127 -7.40 -0.53 8.31
N ASN A 128 -7.64 -1.80 8.65
CA ASN A 128 -6.72 -2.60 9.45
C ASN A 128 -5.55 -3.19 8.65
N LEU A 129 -5.48 -2.96 7.34
CA LEU A 129 -4.39 -3.42 6.48
C LEU A 129 -3.32 -2.34 6.29
N TRP A 130 -3.74 -1.07 6.24
CA TRP A 130 -2.89 0.07 5.92
C TRP A 130 -3.00 1.12 7.01
N ALA A 131 -1.87 1.38 7.67
CA ALA A 131 -1.83 2.23 8.86
C ALA A 131 -2.13 3.71 8.56
N SER A 132 -2.01 4.14 7.31
CA SER A 132 -2.35 5.49 6.88
C SER A 132 -3.86 5.77 6.77
N LEU A 133 -4.69 4.71 6.75
CA LEU A 133 -6.14 4.85 6.58
C LEU A 133 -6.83 5.32 7.88
N PRO A 134 -7.94 6.05 7.77
CA PRO A 134 -8.68 6.53 8.93
C PRO A 134 -9.25 5.38 9.77
N GLY A 135 -9.05 5.47 11.08
CA GLY A 135 -9.44 4.47 12.07
C GLY A 135 -8.61 3.19 12.04
N ALA A 136 -7.40 3.22 11.47
CA ALA A 136 -6.49 2.08 11.45
C ALA A 136 -5.95 1.76 12.85
N GLY A 137 -5.83 2.76 13.72
CA GLY A 137 -5.54 2.56 15.14
C GLY A 137 -4.08 2.24 15.47
N TYR A 138 -3.15 2.45 14.52
CA TYR A 138 -1.72 2.20 14.70
C TYR A 138 -0.97 3.32 15.45
N GLY A 139 -1.66 4.40 15.85
CA GLY A 139 -1.03 5.56 16.49
C GLY A 139 -0.11 6.36 15.55
N GLN A 140 -0.22 6.14 14.24
CA GLN A 140 0.42 6.93 13.18
C GLN A 140 -0.55 8.01 12.67
N PRO A 141 -0.07 9.08 12.01
CA PRO A 141 -0.95 10.06 11.39
C PRO A 141 -1.87 9.41 10.34
N GLU A 142 -3.17 9.47 10.57
CA GLU A 142 -4.18 8.95 9.65
C GLU A 142 -4.66 10.05 8.70
N HIS A 143 -4.95 9.72 7.44
CA HIS A 143 -5.53 10.67 6.50
C HIS A 143 -7.02 10.88 6.74
N CYS A 144 -7.48 12.13 6.59
CA CYS A 144 -8.91 12.44 6.54
C CYS A 144 -9.56 11.71 5.35
N ILE A 145 -10.74 11.11 5.58
CA ILE A 145 -11.48 10.37 4.55
C ILE A 145 -11.78 11.23 3.31
N ASP A 146 -11.99 12.54 3.48
CA ASP A 146 -12.25 13.46 2.37
C ASP A 146 -11.04 13.60 1.43
N ARG A 147 -9.82 13.58 1.99
CA ARG A 147 -8.59 13.58 1.19
C ARG A 147 -8.46 12.30 0.36
N LEU A 148 -8.81 11.15 0.96
CA LEU A 148 -8.79 9.87 0.26
C LEU A 148 -9.85 9.81 -0.84
N ARG A 149 -11.05 10.34 -0.58
CA ARG A 149 -12.12 10.44 -1.57
C ARG A 149 -11.71 11.31 -2.76
N ALA A 150 -11.08 12.46 -2.51
CA ALA A 150 -10.56 13.32 -3.55
C ALA A 150 -9.48 12.62 -4.40
N ALA A 151 -8.55 11.89 -3.78
CA ALA A 151 -7.55 11.11 -4.50
C ALA A 151 -8.18 9.99 -5.36
N TYR A 152 -9.19 9.30 -4.82
CA TYR A 152 -9.95 8.27 -5.53
C TYR A 152 -10.68 8.83 -6.77
N GLN A 153 -11.37 9.96 -6.62
CA GLN A 153 -12.08 10.61 -7.73
C GLN A 153 -11.11 11.18 -8.77
N ALA A 154 -9.99 11.77 -8.34
CA ALA A 154 -8.95 12.24 -9.25
C ALA A 154 -8.31 11.10 -10.07
N ALA A 155 -8.27 9.89 -9.52
CA ALA A 155 -7.86 8.68 -10.23
C ALA A 155 -8.95 8.08 -11.15
N GLY A 156 -10.12 8.74 -11.26
CA GLY A 156 -11.24 8.34 -12.10
C GLY A 156 -12.23 7.37 -11.43
N GLY A 157 -12.16 7.20 -10.11
CA GLY A 157 -13.12 6.42 -9.35
C GLY A 157 -14.49 7.10 -9.28
N MET A 158 -15.55 6.29 -9.41
CA MET A 158 -16.93 6.76 -9.34
C MET A 158 -17.56 6.36 -8.01
N LEU A 159 -18.21 7.32 -7.36
CA LEU A 159 -19.01 7.10 -6.17
C LEU A 159 -20.43 6.69 -6.57
N ALA A 160 -21.09 5.93 -5.69
CA ALA A 160 -22.51 5.63 -5.80
C ALA A 160 -23.38 6.85 -5.49
#